data_AF-A0A9X1YGY0-F1
#
_entry.id   AF-A0A9X1YGY0-F1
#
_cell.length_a   1.000
_cell.length_b   1.000
_cell.length_c   1.000
_cell.angle_alpha   90.00
_cell.angle_beta   90.00
_cell.angle_gamma   90.00
#
_symmetry.space_group_name_H-M   'P 1'
#
loop_
_entity.id
_entity.type
_entity.pdbx_description
1 polymer ?
#
loop_
_entity_poly.entity_id
_entity_poly.type
_entity_poly.pdbx_seq_one_letter_code
_entity_poly.pdbx_strand_id
1 'polypeptide(L)'
;MRYTTETDQKRTLRVKLSHPDVGDIGDGKLTFGYSCSATFSIDGLAPIIQLNEAQLAEGLVAAAEDGTNWSLFGCKGHGRSLLIDFVAEHGINAAKIQRFEVRYTDVSDWFFSQMRIDDELGVKLTWNSMPDKLVAVVSQSDLNFKCESEYIATLVRQGEDRNLHQHFEFFFTATLDRFTLLEVRDLARRFSQLLSLLLVHPCSIVSIDVSPDCKHSGRLYYGMSKSPPPSAQSTDDPDLVAWRTFFTSKNDVDGSWDTVVKKFFQSKHRDVVWARLAGMLTFEGFWEYRILGYVTLLDGYVSKDFKAGPPVQPTDRLKELETALAAVKRKLTKAQAAAVMSAAAQIFASTGTFASKFDALMASLDQDVVKVISFTSADFKRIKKLRDQVAHALAISYKSSDLTPMLAIMNRLTLLLTYLFFLEVGLDKDVFFRCLDRPRNQLRMVSNIDEVHLHRILRPDTFFRVTAKQLDVIKKRNRRLFTPCFVQDRRGRLSYSLSYSKRLQETITAKIGGHPYERLGLPKEAVSYVGEAYFEDATQTESVHSAVIIDYSLLPA
;
A
#
# COMPACT_ATOMS: atom_id res chain seq x y z
N MET A 1 33.99 6.99 -4.81
CA MET A 1 32.82 7.59 -4.13
C MET A 1 32.59 6.84 -2.83
N ARG A 2 32.72 7.50 -1.67
CA ARG A 2 32.37 6.91 -0.37
C ARG A 2 30.84 6.92 -0.25
N TYR A 3 30.21 5.75 -0.36
CA TYR A 3 28.81 5.61 0.03
C TYR A 3 28.76 5.61 1.56
N THR A 4 28.52 6.77 2.15
CA THR A 4 28.11 6.83 3.55
C THR A 4 26.67 6.36 3.65
N THR A 5 26.42 5.36 4.48
CA THR A 5 25.12 4.88 4.96
C THR A 5 24.40 5.93 5.84
N GLU A 6 24.57 7.22 5.55
CA GLU A 6 23.95 8.34 6.25
C GLU A 6 22.59 8.66 5.62
N THR A 7 21.68 7.68 5.60
CA THR A 7 20.45 7.77 4.82
C THR A 7 19.29 8.51 5.48
N ASP A 8 19.46 9.15 6.63
CA ASP A 8 18.37 9.96 7.22
C ASP A 8 18.79 11.07 8.19
N GLN A 9 20.10 11.33 8.31
CA GLN A 9 20.59 12.23 9.35
C GLN A 9 20.50 13.68 8.92
N LYS A 10 19.77 14.45 9.74
CA LYS A 10 19.87 15.91 9.81
C LYS A 10 21.36 16.30 9.86
N ARG A 11 21.80 17.01 8.83
CA ARG A 11 23.13 17.61 8.73
C ARG A 11 23.09 19.04 9.25
N THR A 12 24.15 19.47 9.91
CA THR A 12 24.35 20.86 10.31
C THR A 12 25.78 21.24 9.95
N LEU A 13 25.93 22.16 9.01
CA LEU A 13 27.20 22.61 8.48
C LEU A 13 27.40 24.09 8.81
N ARG A 14 28.64 24.49 9.07
CA ARG A 14 29.01 25.90 9.07
C ARG A 14 29.35 26.31 7.65
N VAL A 15 28.71 27.36 7.16
CA VAL A 15 28.79 27.76 5.75
C VAL A 15 28.90 29.28 5.64
N LYS A 16 29.59 29.71 4.58
CA LYS A 16 29.56 31.08 4.08
C LYS A 16 28.51 31.19 2.98
N LEU A 17 27.53 32.04 3.19
CA LEU A 17 26.41 32.25 2.26
C LEU A 17 26.72 33.40 1.30
N SER A 18 26.43 33.20 0.02
CA SER A 18 26.64 34.18 -1.05
C SER A 18 25.54 34.11 -2.10
N HIS A 19 25.34 35.21 -2.83
CA HIS A 19 24.50 35.28 -4.03
C HIS A 19 25.37 35.68 -5.23
N PRO A 20 25.17 35.10 -6.43
CA PRO A 20 25.97 35.43 -7.61
C PRO A 20 26.11 36.93 -7.89
N ASP A 21 25.00 37.68 -7.80
CA ASP A 21 24.97 39.11 -8.10
C ASP A 21 25.17 40.06 -6.91
N VAL A 22 24.99 39.58 -5.67
CA VAL A 22 25.10 40.44 -4.45
C VAL A 22 26.42 40.20 -3.73
N GLY A 23 27.10 39.09 -4.01
CA GLY A 23 28.33 38.69 -3.34
C GLY A 23 28.07 38.04 -1.98
N ASP A 24 28.97 38.27 -1.04
CA ASP A 24 28.94 37.65 0.28
C ASP A 24 27.80 38.20 1.14
N ILE A 25 26.96 37.29 1.65
CA ILE A 25 25.84 37.62 2.55
C ILE A 25 26.26 37.46 4.01
N GLY A 26 27.04 36.43 4.33
CA GLY A 26 27.62 36.23 5.65
C GLY A 26 27.76 34.77 6.07
N ASP A 27 28.42 34.56 7.21
CA ASP A 27 28.69 33.25 7.78
C ASP A 27 27.57 32.79 8.73
N GLY A 28 27.30 31.49 8.74
CA GLY A 28 26.26 30.94 9.60
C GLY A 28 26.19 29.42 9.59
N LYS A 29 25.07 28.90 10.09
CA LYS A 29 24.79 27.46 10.18
C LYS A 29 23.68 27.07 9.23
N LEU A 30 23.98 26.16 8.30
CA LEU A 30 23.00 25.51 7.42
C LEU A 30 22.62 24.15 8.01
N THR A 31 21.34 23.96 8.27
CA THR A 31 20.75 22.71 8.78
C THR A 31 19.81 22.15 7.72
N PHE A 32 19.98 20.89 7.32
CA PHE A 32 19.15 20.26 6.28
C PHE A 32 19.21 18.73 6.35
N GLY A 33 18.30 18.07 5.66
CA GLY A 33 18.20 16.61 5.59
C GLY A 33 16.76 16.21 5.29
N TYR A 34 16.52 14.93 5.01
CA TYR A 34 15.18 14.44 4.71
C TYR A 34 14.24 14.48 5.91
N SER A 35 14.76 14.36 7.13
CA SER A 35 13.97 14.34 8.37
C SER A 35 13.69 15.72 8.99
N CYS A 36 14.13 16.83 8.36
CA CYS A 36 13.90 18.18 8.87
C CYS A 36 13.77 19.24 7.77
N SER A 37 13.04 20.32 8.05
CA SER A 37 13.05 21.50 7.18
C SER A 37 14.45 22.11 7.10
N ALA A 38 14.85 22.53 5.91
CA ALA A 38 16.14 23.16 5.71
C ALA A 38 16.11 24.62 6.19
N THR A 39 17.11 25.01 6.97
CA THR A 39 17.23 26.35 7.52
C THR A 39 18.68 26.84 7.51
N PHE A 40 18.87 28.13 7.27
CA PHE A 40 20.14 28.80 7.51
C PHE A 40 19.95 29.85 8.60
N SER A 41 20.93 30.01 9.49
CA SER A 41 20.94 31.06 10.52
C SER A 41 22.30 31.75 10.55
N ILE A 42 22.31 33.09 10.43
CA ILE A 42 23.53 33.89 10.41
C ILE A 42 24.15 34.02 11.81
N ASP A 43 25.47 33.95 11.90
CA ASP A 43 26.20 34.06 13.18
C ASP A 43 26.23 35.52 13.73
N GLY A 44 26.49 35.67 15.04
CA GLY A 44 26.88 36.95 15.67
C GLY A 44 25.75 37.96 15.93
N LEU A 45 26.04 39.27 15.78
CA LEU A 45 25.07 40.39 15.80
C LEU A 45 24.81 40.94 14.38
N ALA A 46 25.15 40.17 13.34
CA ALA A 46 25.06 40.58 11.94
C ALA A 46 23.64 41.06 11.57
N PRO A 47 23.53 42.02 10.62
CA PRO A 47 22.25 42.59 10.21
C PRO A 47 21.29 41.53 9.65
N ILE A 48 20.00 41.87 9.69
CA ILE A 48 18.90 41.11 9.03
C ILE A 48 19.32 40.81 7.59
N ILE A 49 18.99 39.61 7.09
CA ILE A 49 19.28 39.25 5.70
C ILE A 49 18.46 40.17 4.78
N GLN A 50 19.13 41.08 4.09
CA GLN A 50 18.51 42.06 3.18
C GLN A 50 18.58 41.57 1.73
N LEU A 51 17.86 40.49 1.44
CA LEU A 51 17.64 40.04 0.07
C LEU A 51 16.19 40.32 -0.31
N ASN A 52 15.96 40.81 -1.53
CA ASN A 52 14.61 40.94 -2.07
C ASN A 52 14.08 39.56 -2.54
N GLU A 53 12.78 39.48 -2.83
CA GLU A 53 12.15 38.21 -3.24
C GLU A 53 12.72 37.64 -4.54
N ALA A 54 13.16 38.49 -5.48
CA ALA A 54 13.77 38.03 -6.74
C ALA A 54 15.13 37.37 -6.50
N GLN A 55 15.99 37.99 -5.69
CA GLN A 55 17.30 37.45 -5.30
C GLN A 55 17.17 36.14 -4.50
N LEU A 56 16.13 36.02 -3.67
CA LEU A 56 15.85 34.78 -2.96
C LEU A 56 15.35 33.65 -3.89
N ALA A 57 14.72 34.00 -5.01
CA ALA A 57 14.18 33.05 -5.98
C ALA A 57 15.25 32.50 -6.95
N GLU A 58 16.29 33.28 -7.26
CA GLU A 58 17.39 32.88 -8.17
C GLU A 58 18.31 31.80 -7.57
N GLY A 59 18.30 31.68 -6.25
CA GLY A 59 19.01 30.66 -5.50
C GLY A 59 20.34 31.16 -4.92
N LEU A 60 20.71 30.60 -3.76
CA LEU A 60 21.88 31.03 -2.99
C LEU A 60 22.96 29.95 -2.99
N VAL A 61 24.21 30.35 -2.82
CA VAL A 61 25.35 29.43 -2.70
C VAL A 61 25.87 29.44 -1.26
N ALA A 62 25.91 28.25 -0.66
CA ALA A 62 26.48 28.02 0.66
C ALA A 62 27.77 27.21 0.53
N ALA A 63 28.90 27.83 0.85
CA ALA A 63 30.22 27.19 0.84
C ALA A 63 30.57 26.70 2.26
N ALA A 64 30.72 25.40 2.44
CA ALA A 64 31.13 24.81 3.71
C ALA A 64 32.65 24.86 3.89
N GLU A 65 33.10 24.75 5.14
CA GLU A 65 34.53 24.79 5.51
C GLU A 65 35.37 23.66 4.88
N ASP A 66 34.74 22.52 4.55
CA ASP A 66 35.37 21.37 3.89
C ASP A 66 35.53 21.55 2.37
N GLY A 67 35.14 22.72 1.84
CA GLY A 67 35.19 23.05 0.42
C GLY A 67 33.97 22.55 -0.37
N THR A 68 32.99 21.91 0.28
CA THR A 68 31.74 21.53 -0.40
C THR A 68 30.85 22.75 -0.59
N ASN A 69 30.31 22.90 -1.81
CA ASN A 69 29.38 23.97 -2.14
C ASN A 69 27.97 23.39 -2.29
N TRP A 70 26.99 24.16 -1.81
CA TRP A 70 25.58 23.81 -1.83
C TRP A 70 24.77 24.93 -2.49
N SER A 71 23.79 24.56 -3.29
CA SER A 71 22.81 25.47 -3.89
C SER A 71 21.50 25.41 -3.12
N LEU A 72 20.96 26.56 -2.72
CA LEU A 72 19.74 26.70 -1.93
C LEU A 72 18.65 27.32 -2.80
N PHE A 73 17.45 26.73 -2.81
CA PHE A 73 16.33 27.20 -3.63
C PHE A 73 15.04 27.38 -2.83
N GLY A 74 14.17 28.27 -3.31
CA GLY A 74 12.91 28.61 -2.62
C GLY A 74 13.15 29.26 -1.27
N CYS A 75 14.16 30.12 -1.18
CA CYS A 75 14.55 30.73 0.09
C CYS A 75 13.52 31.79 0.52
N LYS A 76 13.21 31.84 1.82
CA LYS A 76 12.35 32.86 2.43
C LYS A 76 13.03 33.45 3.65
N GLY A 77 13.22 34.75 3.65
CA GLY A 77 13.83 35.49 4.75
C GLY A 77 12.91 35.57 5.97
N HIS A 78 13.46 35.27 7.15
CA HIS A 78 12.80 35.47 8.44
C HIS A 78 13.78 36.05 9.46
N GLY A 79 13.94 37.37 9.42
CA GLY A 79 14.90 38.10 10.25
C GLY A 79 16.34 37.67 9.97
N ARG A 80 16.89 36.86 10.88
CA ARG A 80 18.29 36.38 10.84
C ARG A 80 18.44 34.95 10.31
N SER A 81 17.34 34.38 9.84
CA SER A 81 17.28 33.03 9.31
C SER A 81 16.66 32.99 7.92
N LEU A 82 17.03 31.98 7.14
CA LEU A 82 16.34 31.61 5.92
C LEU A 82 15.62 30.28 6.14
N LEU A 83 14.37 30.22 5.72
CA LEU A 83 13.68 28.97 5.44
C LEU A 83 13.99 28.58 3.99
N ILE A 84 14.34 27.34 3.75
CA ILE A 84 14.81 26.86 2.45
C ILE A 84 13.94 25.67 2.03
N ASP A 85 13.35 25.74 0.84
CA ASP A 85 12.52 24.65 0.33
C ASP A 85 13.39 23.49 -0.18
N PHE A 86 14.52 23.79 -0.84
CA PHE A 86 15.42 22.78 -1.40
C PHE A 86 16.90 23.11 -1.18
N VAL A 87 17.69 22.08 -0.89
CA VAL A 87 19.16 22.14 -0.82
C VAL A 87 19.71 21.11 -1.81
N ALA A 88 20.60 21.51 -2.69
CA ALA A 88 21.20 20.64 -3.69
C ALA A 88 22.72 20.78 -3.71
N GLU A 89 23.43 19.75 -4.14
CA GLU A 89 24.86 19.88 -4.43
C GLU A 89 25.10 20.92 -5.54
N HIS A 90 26.17 21.71 -5.41
CA HIS A 90 26.45 22.82 -6.33
C HIS A 90 26.60 22.34 -7.79
N GLY A 91 26.09 23.15 -8.72
CA GLY A 91 26.07 22.85 -10.16
C GLY A 91 24.71 22.33 -10.67
N ILE A 92 23.76 22.08 -9.77
CA ILE A 92 22.37 21.79 -10.15
C ILE A 92 21.65 23.10 -10.48
N ASN A 93 21.22 23.26 -11.72
CA ASN A 93 20.34 24.37 -12.11
C ASN A 93 18.88 24.01 -11.81
N ALA A 94 18.26 24.71 -10.86
CA ALA A 94 16.89 24.47 -10.41
C ALA A 94 15.81 24.59 -11.50
N ALA A 95 16.08 25.29 -12.60
CA ALA A 95 15.10 25.51 -13.66
C ALA A 95 15.00 24.37 -14.68
N LYS A 96 15.97 23.43 -14.72
CA LYS A 96 16.12 22.54 -15.88
C LYS A 96 16.70 21.15 -15.52
N ILE A 97 15.88 20.26 -15.00
CA ILE A 97 16.27 18.87 -14.66
C ILE A 97 15.79 17.91 -15.76
N GLN A 98 16.73 17.21 -16.42
CA GLN A 98 16.36 16.24 -17.47
C GLN A 98 15.98 14.88 -16.88
N ARG A 99 16.68 14.46 -15.82
CA ARG A 99 16.52 13.16 -15.19
C ARG A 99 16.68 13.29 -13.69
N PHE A 100 15.98 12.46 -12.94
CA PHE A 100 16.26 12.25 -11.53
C PHE A 100 16.05 10.79 -11.15
N GLU A 101 16.67 10.41 -10.04
CA GLU A 101 16.85 9.03 -9.61
C GLU A 101 16.39 8.97 -8.15
N VAL A 102 15.54 8.01 -7.83
CA VAL A 102 14.94 7.90 -6.50
C VAL A 102 15.15 6.50 -5.96
N ARG A 103 15.60 6.43 -4.71
CA ARG A 103 15.63 5.21 -3.93
C ARG A 103 14.52 5.25 -2.88
N TYR A 104 13.81 4.14 -2.71
CA TYR A 104 12.73 4.00 -1.72
C TYR A 104 13.06 2.94 -0.66
N THR A 105 12.49 3.10 0.54
CA THR A 105 12.62 2.14 1.65
C THR A 105 11.92 0.83 1.30
N ASP A 106 12.55 -0.30 1.64
CA ASP A 106 12.03 -1.68 1.56
C ASP A 106 11.59 -2.20 0.17
N VAL A 107 11.60 -1.35 -0.86
CA VAL A 107 11.26 -1.72 -2.24
C VAL A 107 12.33 -2.62 -2.86
N SER A 108 13.60 -2.45 -2.48
CA SER A 108 14.66 -3.35 -2.96
C SER A 108 14.39 -4.79 -2.49
N ASP A 109 14.02 -4.99 -1.23
CA ASP A 109 13.69 -6.32 -0.69
C ASP A 109 12.46 -6.93 -1.39
N TRP A 110 11.48 -6.10 -1.75
CA TRP A 110 10.34 -6.53 -2.55
C TRP A 110 10.77 -7.06 -3.92
N PHE A 111 11.62 -6.32 -4.64
CA PHE A 111 12.16 -6.74 -5.94
C PHE A 111 13.04 -8.00 -5.81
N PHE A 112 13.78 -8.14 -4.71
CA PHE A 112 14.65 -9.28 -4.45
C PHE A 112 13.93 -10.52 -3.93
N SER A 113 12.63 -10.43 -3.60
CA SER A 113 11.87 -11.51 -2.94
C SER A 113 11.90 -12.87 -3.64
N GLN A 114 12.19 -12.91 -4.94
CA GLN A 114 12.28 -14.14 -5.75
C GLN A 114 13.68 -14.40 -6.31
N MET A 115 14.64 -13.48 -6.09
CA MET A 115 16.01 -13.67 -6.55
C MET A 115 16.67 -14.80 -5.78
N ARG A 116 17.39 -15.65 -6.50
CA ARG A 116 18.18 -16.75 -5.92
C ARG A 116 19.61 -16.65 -6.40
N ILE A 117 20.53 -17.02 -5.54
CA ILE A 117 21.93 -17.19 -5.90
C ILE A 117 22.13 -18.68 -6.12
N ASP A 118 22.40 -19.05 -7.36
CA ASP A 118 22.83 -20.39 -7.71
C ASP A 118 24.33 -20.30 -8.05
N ASP A 119 25.15 -21.15 -7.42
CA ASP A 119 26.57 -21.48 -7.70
C ASP A 119 27.41 -21.63 -6.42
N GLU A 120 28.66 -22.10 -6.58
CA GLU A 120 29.64 -22.27 -5.51
C GLU A 120 30.19 -20.92 -4.99
N LEU A 121 29.90 -20.63 -3.72
CA LEU A 121 30.46 -19.49 -2.98
C LEU A 121 31.99 -19.44 -3.11
N GLY A 122 32.52 -18.29 -3.53
CA GLY A 122 33.97 -18.04 -3.65
C GLY A 122 34.54 -18.21 -5.06
N VAL A 123 33.78 -18.78 -6.01
CA VAL A 123 34.21 -18.91 -7.41
C VAL A 123 33.42 -17.94 -8.31
N LYS A 124 32.09 -18.11 -8.34
CA LYS A 124 31.18 -17.31 -9.16
C LYS A 124 29.83 -17.25 -8.45
N LEU A 125 29.16 -16.10 -8.52
CA LEU A 125 27.78 -15.95 -8.07
C LEU A 125 26.93 -15.58 -9.29
N THR A 126 25.93 -16.40 -9.58
CA THR A 126 24.94 -16.11 -10.63
C THR A 126 23.60 -15.85 -9.96
N TRP A 127 23.00 -14.68 -10.25
CA TRP A 127 21.65 -14.38 -9.81
C TRP A 127 20.65 -14.94 -10.80
N ASN A 128 19.78 -15.82 -10.30
CA ASN A 128 18.64 -16.34 -11.03
C ASN A 128 17.37 -15.64 -10.62
N SER A 129 16.39 -15.63 -11.53
CA SER A 129 15.12 -14.92 -11.36
C SER A 129 15.30 -13.42 -11.08
N MET A 130 16.26 -12.80 -11.79
CA MET A 130 16.40 -11.35 -11.78
C MET A 130 15.08 -10.71 -12.21
N PRO A 131 14.56 -9.74 -11.46
CA PRO A 131 13.30 -9.12 -11.81
C PRO A 131 13.44 -8.31 -13.11
N ASP A 132 12.47 -8.46 -14.00
CA ASP A 132 12.27 -7.57 -15.14
C ASP A 132 12.26 -6.10 -14.70
N LYS A 133 12.85 -5.25 -15.56
CA LYS A 133 12.83 -3.81 -15.36
C LYS A 133 11.40 -3.30 -15.44
N LEU A 134 11.04 -2.43 -14.50
CA LEU A 134 9.88 -1.56 -14.63
C LEU A 134 10.19 -0.59 -15.77
N VAL A 135 9.27 -0.46 -16.73
CA VAL A 135 9.31 0.59 -17.75
C VAL A 135 7.90 1.11 -17.94
N ALA A 136 7.73 2.42 -17.84
CA ALA A 136 6.45 3.10 -18.08
C ALA A 136 6.68 4.46 -18.74
N VAL A 137 5.80 4.84 -19.67
CA VAL A 137 5.82 6.17 -20.30
C VAL A 137 4.50 6.89 -20.01
N VAL A 138 4.52 7.97 -19.25
CA VAL A 138 3.35 8.77 -18.94
C VAL A 138 3.34 10.00 -19.84
N SER A 139 2.23 10.22 -20.56
CA SER A 139 2.00 11.41 -21.36
C SER A 139 0.64 12.01 -21.02
N GLN A 140 0.64 13.21 -20.42
CA GLN A 140 -0.53 14.00 -20.05
C GLN A 140 -0.32 15.46 -20.46
N SER A 141 -1.39 16.28 -20.43
CA SER A 141 -1.33 17.69 -20.83
C SER A 141 -0.29 18.52 -20.06
N ASP A 142 -0.02 18.15 -18.81
CA ASP A 142 0.79 18.88 -17.84
C ASP A 142 1.97 18.06 -17.30
N LEU A 143 2.12 16.78 -17.70
CA LEU A 143 3.13 15.90 -17.14
C LEU A 143 3.55 14.80 -18.13
N ASN A 144 4.82 14.80 -18.53
CA ASN A 144 5.35 13.92 -19.56
C ASN A 144 6.69 13.33 -19.17
N PHE A 145 6.73 12.04 -18.82
CA PHE A 145 7.96 11.38 -18.37
C PHE A 145 8.00 9.89 -18.68
N LYS A 146 9.21 9.35 -18.70
CA LYS A 146 9.49 7.92 -18.68
C LYS A 146 9.99 7.55 -17.27
N CYS A 147 9.47 6.47 -16.70
CA CYS A 147 9.94 5.88 -15.46
C CYS A 147 10.52 4.50 -15.73
N GLU A 148 11.72 4.23 -15.21
CA GLU A 148 12.41 2.95 -15.33
C GLU A 148 12.97 2.50 -13.99
N SER A 149 13.06 1.18 -13.74
CA SER A 149 13.86 0.67 -12.63
C SER A 149 15.18 0.08 -13.11
N GLU A 150 16.22 0.21 -12.28
CA GLU A 150 17.52 -0.42 -12.51
C GLU A 150 18.05 -1.09 -11.26
N TYR A 151 18.68 -2.25 -11.46
CA TYR A 151 19.41 -2.96 -10.43
C TYR A 151 20.81 -2.38 -10.31
N ILE A 152 21.16 -1.92 -9.12
CA ILE A 152 22.47 -1.36 -8.80
C ILE A 152 23.17 -2.31 -7.83
N ALA A 153 24.41 -2.67 -8.15
CA ALA A 153 25.24 -3.51 -7.30
C ALA A 153 26.67 -2.95 -7.23
N THR A 154 27.17 -2.79 -6.01
CA THR A 154 28.53 -2.34 -5.73
C THR A 154 29.24 -3.33 -4.83
N LEU A 155 30.42 -3.78 -5.26
CA LEU A 155 31.28 -4.64 -4.47
C LEU A 155 32.32 -3.80 -3.72
N VAL A 156 32.28 -3.82 -2.39
CA VAL A 156 33.23 -3.14 -1.52
C VAL A 156 34.09 -4.18 -0.82
N ARG A 157 35.41 -4.03 -0.92
CA ARG A 157 36.36 -4.87 -0.19
C ARG A 157 36.62 -4.27 1.19
N GLN A 158 36.37 -5.05 2.25
CA GLN A 158 36.70 -4.69 3.63
C GLN A 158 37.65 -5.75 4.18
N GLY A 159 38.96 -5.52 4.06
CA GLY A 159 39.97 -6.51 4.40
C GLY A 159 39.95 -7.72 3.47
N GLU A 160 39.72 -8.91 4.04
CA GLU A 160 39.53 -10.16 3.29
C GLU A 160 38.09 -10.32 2.79
N ASP A 161 37.12 -9.65 3.43
CA ASP A 161 35.71 -9.75 3.08
C ASP A 161 35.36 -8.92 1.84
N ARG A 162 34.40 -9.43 1.09
CA ARG A 162 33.78 -8.75 -0.05
C ARG A 162 32.31 -8.52 0.24
N ASN A 163 31.96 -7.28 0.53
CA ASN A 163 30.59 -6.86 0.81
C ASN A 163 29.91 -6.42 -0.48
N LEU A 164 28.85 -7.12 -0.86
CA LEU A 164 28.05 -6.78 -2.02
C LEU A 164 26.83 -5.97 -1.57
N HIS A 165 26.82 -4.70 -1.93
CA HIS A 165 25.69 -3.80 -1.67
C HIS A 165 24.79 -3.79 -2.90
N GLN A 166 23.51 -4.12 -2.72
CA GLN A 166 22.53 -4.21 -3.81
C GLN A 166 21.30 -3.41 -3.47
N HIS A 167 20.74 -2.73 -4.48
CA HIS A 167 19.45 -2.06 -4.36
C HIS A 167 18.84 -1.80 -5.74
N PHE A 168 17.57 -1.42 -5.75
CA PHE A 168 16.87 -0.91 -6.92
C PHE A 168 16.71 0.60 -6.84
N GLU A 169 16.92 1.27 -7.97
CA GLU A 169 16.68 2.69 -8.16
C GLU A 169 15.64 2.93 -9.26
N PHE A 170 14.91 4.02 -9.14
CA PHE A 170 13.88 4.42 -10.11
C PHE A 170 14.29 5.72 -10.79
N PHE A 171 14.37 5.68 -12.11
CA PHE A 171 14.84 6.75 -12.96
C PHE A 171 13.67 7.38 -13.67
N PHE A 172 13.54 8.68 -13.52
CA PHE A 172 12.52 9.48 -14.17
C PHE A 172 13.19 10.39 -15.17
N THR A 173 12.81 10.27 -16.44
CA THR A 173 13.36 11.08 -17.54
C THR A 173 12.25 11.88 -18.19
N ALA A 174 12.47 13.19 -18.30
CA ALA A 174 11.59 14.10 -19.02
C ALA A 174 11.48 13.69 -20.49
N THR A 175 10.26 13.65 -21.04
CA THR A 175 10.04 13.24 -22.45
C THR A 175 9.70 14.41 -23.39
N LEU A 176 9.21 15.53 -22.86
CA LEU A 176 8.95 16.75 -23.62
C LEU A 176 9.75 17.92 -23.04
N ASP A 177 9.36 18.38 -21.85
CA ASP A 177 10.01 19.48 -21.13
C ASP A 177 10.78 18.95 -19.91
N ARG A 178 11.78 19.73 -19.48
CA ARG A 178 12.58 19.44 -18.29
C ARG A 178 11.75 19.64 -17.02
N PHE A 179 12.07 18.87 -15.99
CA PHE A 179 11.46 19.01 -14.67
C PHE A 179 11.99 20.24 -13.92
N THR A 180 11.10 20.86 -13.17
CA THR A 180 11.38 21.75 -12.06
C THR A 180 11.63 20.95 -10.77
N LEU A 181 12.24 21.57 -9.76
CA LEU A 181 12.42 20.93 -8.43
C LEU A 181 11.10 20.53 -7.76
N LEU A 182 10.04 21.32 -7.98
CA LEU A 182 8.70 21.02 -7.46
C LEU A 182 8.13 19.76 -8.12
N GLU A 183 8.30 19.60 -9.43
CA GLU A 183 7.87 18.40 -10.14
C GLU A 183 8.67 17.17 -9.72
N VAL A 184 9.99 17.29 -9.52
CA VAL A 184 10.83 16.20 -8.98
C VAL A 184 10.28 15.73 -7.63
N ARG A 185 10.06 16.67 -6.69
CA ARG A 185 9.49 16.38 -5.37
C ARG A 185 8.12 15.69 -5.48
N ASP A 186 7.23 16.25 -6.29
CA ASP A 186 5.85 15.80 -6.38
C ASP A 186 5.76 14.43 -7.08
N LEU A 187 6.56 14.18 -8.12
CA LEU A 187 6.69 12.89 -8.79
C LEU A 187 7.27 11.82 -7.85
N ALA A 188 8.40 12.12 -7.21
CA ALA A 188 9.04 11.18 -6.28
C ALA A 188 8.06 10.77 -5.17
N ARG A 189 7.32 11.73 -4.60
CA ARG A 189 6.29 11.49 -3.58
C ARG A 189 5.11 10.69 -4.12
N ARG A 190 4.56 11.06 -5.27
CA ARG A 190 3.44 10.34 -5.91
C ARG A 190 3.79 8.90 -6.22
N PHE A 191 5.02 8.65 -6.68
CA PHE A 191 5.48 7.30 -6.93
C PHE A 191 5.71 6.52 -5.63
N SER A 192 6.19 7.16 -4.56
CA SER A 192 6.21 6.59 -3.20
C SER A 192 4.81 6.14 -2.76
N GLN A 193 3.77 6.94 -3.06
CA GLN A 193 2.38 6.60 -2.74
C GLN A 193 1.89 5.40 -3.55
N LEU A 194 2.18 5.35 -4.86
CA LEU A 194 1.87 4.20 -5.70
C LEU A 194 2.49 2.91 -5.12
N LEU A 195 3.79 2.93 -4.83
CA LEU A 195 4.49 1.80 -4.22
C LEU A 195 3.89 1.41 -2.88
N SER A 196 3.58 2.40 -2.03
CA SER A 196 3.00 2.14 -0.71
C SER A 196 1.64 1.44 -0.79
N LEU A 197 0.82 1.83 -1.76
CA LEU A 197 -0.50 1.26 -1.99
C LEU A 197 -0.44 -0.15 -2.60
N LEU A 198 0.53 -0.40 -3.49
CA LEU A 198 0.78 -1.75 -4.03
C LEU A 198 1.24 -2.71 -2.93
N LEU A 199 2.15 -2.27 -2.06
CA LEU A 199 2.70 -3.10 -0.99
C LEU A 199 1.78 -3.19 0.24
N VAL A 200 0.85 -2.24 0.38
CA VAL A 200 0.11 -1.98 1.63
C VAL A 200 1.09 -1.81 2.80
N HIS A 201 2.16 -1.06 2.54
CA HIS A 201 3.27 -0.81 3.45
C HIS A 201 3.83 0.58 3.15
N PRO A 202 4.18 1.41 4.14
CA PRO A 202 4.68 2.75 3.88
C PRO A 202 6.07 2.73 3.24
N CYS A 203 6.17 3.18 1.99
CA CYS A 203 7.43 3.45 1.31
C CYS A 203 7.78 4.93 1.45
N SER A 204 8.99 5.21 1.93
CA SER A 204 9.57 6.54 2.02
C SER A 204 10.74 6.70 1.06
N ILE A 205 11.08 7.94 0.74
CA ILE A 205 12.22 8.28 -0.11
C ILE A 205 13.49 8.25 0.74
N VAL A 206 14.47 7.46 0.31
CA VAL A 206 15.80 7.33 0.93
C VAL A 206 16.76 8.36 0.36
N SER A 207 16.74 8.54 -0.96
CA SER A 207 17.57 9.53 -1.63
C SER A 207 16.97 9.95 -2.96
N ILE A 208 17.26 11.20 -3.35
CA ILE A 208 17.01 11.72 -4.68
C ILE A 208 18.30 12.31 -5.20
N ASP A 209 18.74 11.82 -6.36
CA ASP A 209 19.85 12.38 -7.10
C ASP A 209 19.29 12.96 -8.42
N VAL A 210 19.59 14.23 -8.71
CA VAL A 210 19.05 14.95 -9.87
C VAL A 210 20.15 15.23 -10.89
N SER A 211 19.79 15.17 -12.18
CA SER A 211 20.70 15.39 -13.29
C SER A 211 20.13 16.40 -14.30
N PRO A 212 20.76 17.57 -14.47
CA PRO A 212 20.34 18.56 -15.46
C PRO A 212 20.56 18.12 -16.91
N ASP A 213 21.55 17.29 -17.18
CA ASP A 213 22.05 16.97 -18.53
C ASP A 213 22.37 15.48 -18.75
N CYS A 214 21.95 14.60 -17.82
CA CYS A 214 22.26 13.16 -17.77
C CYS A 214 23.76 12.83 -17.62
N LYS A 215 24.64 13.81 -17.40
CA LYS A 215 26.09 13.61 -17.24
C LYS A 215 26.56 13.97 -15.84
N HIS A 216 25.98 15.02 -15.28
CA HIS A 216 26.25 15.47 -13.92
C HIS A 216 25.05 15.15 -13.06
N SER A 217 25.25 14.40 -11.98
CA SER A 217 24.25 14.20 -10.94
C SER A 217 24.69 14.84 -9.64
N GLY A 218 23.73 15.29 -8.85
CA GLY A 218 23.99 15.74 -7.50
C GLY A 218 22.78 15.48 -6.61
N ARG A 219 23.03 15.40 -5.31
CA ARG A 219 21.98 15.05 -4.35
C ARG A 219 21.03 16.22 -4.09
N LEU A 220 19.74 15.91 -4.02
CA LEU A 220 18.67 16.87 -3.68
C LEU A 220 18.07 16.55 -2.31
N TYR A 221 17.99 17.56 -1.46
CA TYR A 221 17.39 17.50 -0.13
C TYR A 221 16.20 18.46 -0.03
N TYR A 222 15.11 18.00 0.58
CA TYR A 222 14.00 18.83 1.04
C TYR A 222 13.37 18.20 2.27
N GLY A 223 12.65 19.00 3.06
CA GLY A 223 11.99 18.52 4.26
C GLY A 223 10.91 17.49 3.93
N MET A 224 11.11 16.24 4.34
CA MET A 224 10.13 15.17 4.25
C MET A 224 9.57 14.85 5.64
N SER A 225 8.38 14.23 5.65
CA SER A 225 7.92 13.55 6.86
C SER A 225 8.96 12.50 7.23
N LYS A 226 9.29 12.38 8.52
CA LYS A 226 10.20 11.34 9.00
C LYS A 226 9.78 10.00 8.39
N SER A 227 10.73 9.30 7.79
CA SER A 227 10.54 7.89 7.48
C SER A 227 10.01 7.21 8.75
N PRO A 228 8.98 6.37 8.65
CA PRO A 228 8.67 5.51 9.78
C PRO A 228 9.97 4.81 10.18
N PRO A 229 10.27 4.68 11.49
CA PRO A 229 11.44 3.91 11.87
C PRO A 229 11.39 2.57 11.12
N PRO A 230 12.53 2.04 10.63
CA PRO A 230 12.55 0.70 10.05
C PRO A 230 11.74 -0.15 10.99
N SER A 231 10.67 -0.74 10.46
CA SER A 231 9.58 -1.28 11.29
C SER A 231 10.17 -1.96 12.51
N ALA A 232 9.61 -1.84 13.70
CA ALA A 232 10.07 -2.61 14.87
C ALA A 232 10.02 -4.15 14.68
N GLN A 233 9.75 -4.60 13.45
CA GLN A 233 10.04 -5.89 12.87
C GLN A 233 11.45 -5.97 12.23
N SER A 234 12.38 -5.04 12.50
CA SER A 234 13.83 -5.31 12.50
C SER A 234 14.07 -6.17 13.74
N THR A 235 13.69 -7.40 13.52
CA THR A 235 13.48 -8.49 14.43
C THR A 235 14.78 -8.90 15.12
N ASP A 236 14.68 -9.14 16.43
CA ASP A 236 15.53 -10.14 17.13
C ASP A 236 15.30 -11.58 16.55
N ASP A 237 14.36 -11.72 15.61
CA ASP A 237 14.06 -12.90 14.80
C ASP A 237 14.58 -12.76 13.35
N PRO A 238 15.80 -13.25 13.03
CA PRO A 238 16.37 -13.20 11.70
C PRO A 238 15.54 -13.88 10.57
N ASP A 239 14.45 -14.60 10.90
CA ASP A 239 13.61 -15.29 9.91
C ASP A 239 12.47 -14.44 9.29
N LEU A 240 12.22 -13.25 9.83
CA LEU A 240 11.15 -12.32 9.40
C LEU A 240 11.66 -11.27 8.41
N VAL A 241 11.86 -11.67 7.15
CA VAL A 241 12.23 -10.72 6.08
C VAL A 241 11.03 -9.84 5.68
N ALA A 242 11.22 -8.52 5.64
CA ALA A 242 10.17 -7.52 5.38
C ALA A 242 9.32 -7.81 4.13
N TRP A 243 9.91 -8.36 3.05
CA TRP A 243 9.14 -8.69 1.85
C TRP A 243 8.05 -9.74 2.06
N ARG A 244 8.16 -10.57 3.11
CA ARG A 244 7.15 -11.60 3.44
C ARG A 244 5.86 -10.99 3.96
N THR A 245 5.86 -9.72 4.37
CA THR A 245 4.69 -9.02 4.91
C THR A 245 3.99 -8.13 3.88
N PHE A 246 4.57 -7.89 2.71
CA PHE A 246 3.93 -7.09 1.65
C PHE A 246 2.72 -7.80 1.05
N PHE A 247 1.74 -7.01 0.64
CA PHE A 247 0.49 -7.52 0.08
C PHE A 247 0.69 -8.08 -1.33
N THR A 248 1.32 -7.30 -2.21
CA THR A 248 1.72 -7.75 -3.55
C THR A 248 3.13 -8.34 -3.53
N SER A 249 3.36 -9.33 -4.38
CA SER A 249 4.69 -9.70 -4.84
C SER A 249 4.99 -8.94 -6.13
N LYS A 250 6.28 -8.81 -6.46
CA LYS A 250 6.69 -8.13 -7.69
C LYS A 250 6.10 -8.81 -8.94
N ASN A 251 6.06 -10.15 -8.96
CA ASN A 251 5.50 -10.94 -10.06
C ASN A 251 4.00 -10.69 -10.30
N ASP A 252 3.25 -10.21 -9.31
CA ASP A 252 1.84 -9.88 -9.50
C ASP A 252 1.62 -8.65 -10.38
N VAL A 253 2.64 -7.79 -10.48
CA VAL A 253 2.63 -6.52 -11.19
C VAL A 253 3.46 -6.58 -12.48
N ASP A 254 4.25 -7.65 -12.65
CA ASP A 254 5.07 -7.86 -13.83
C ASP A 254 4.23 -7.95 -15.11
N GLY A 255 4.79 -7.40 -16.19
CA GLY A 255 4.06 -7.18 -17.44
C GLY A 255 2.99 -6.08 -17.39
N SER A 256 2.63 -5.58 -16.20
CA SER A 256 1.57 -4.57 -16.01
C SER A 256 2.08 -3.20 -15.59
N TRP A 257 3.39 -3.03 -15.40
CA TRP A 257 4.00 -1.79 -14.91
C TRP A 257 3.62 -0.54 -15.69
N ASP A 258 3.68 -0.59 -17.03
CA ASP A 258 3.28 0.54 -17.88
C ASP A 258 1.82 0.94 -17.65
N THR A 259 0.91 -0.04 -17.61
CA THR A 259 -0.51 0.16 -17.34
C THR A 259 -0.73 0.74 -15.94
N VAL A 260 -0.11 0.15 -14.91
CA VAL A 260 -0.27 0.54 -13.51
C VAL A 260 0.18 1.98 -13.29
N VAL A 261 1.37 2.33 -13.78
CA VAL A 261 1.91 3.69 -13.65
C VAL A 261 1.04 4.68 -14.43
N LYS A 262 0.74 4.40 -15.71
CA LYS A 262 -0.12 5.30 -16.52
C LYS A 262 -1.47 5.55 -15.87
N LYS A 263 -2.18 4.49 -15.47
CA LYS A 263 -3.50 4.61 -14.85
C LYS A 263 -3.45 5.32 -13.50
N PHE A 264 -2.42 5.06 -12.68
CA PHE A 264 -2.23 5.79 -11.43
C PHE A 264 -2.08 7.30 -11.65
N PHE A 265 -1.25 7.72 -12.61
CA PHE A 265 -1.09 9.13 -12.92
C PHE A 265 -2.32 9.75 -13.62
N GLN A 266 -3.16 8.94 -14.28
CA GLN A 266 -4.43 9.37 -14.87
C GLN A 266 -5.63 9.37 -13.90
N SER A 267 -5.48 8.74 -12.73
CA SER A 267 -6.55 8.62 -11.74
C SER A 267 -7.01 10.00 -11.22
N LYS A 268 -8.31 10.24 -11.27
CA LYS A 268 -8.95 11.41 -10.62
C LYS A 268 -9.03 11.31 -9.08
N HIS A 269 -8.74 10.13 -8.55
CA HIS A 269 -8.70 9.85 -7.10
C HIS A 269 -7.30 10.03 -6.52
N ARG A 270 -6.25 10.01 -7.37
CA ARG A 270 -4.83 10.12 -7.03
C ARG A 270 -4.53 11.16 -5.95
N ASP A 271 -4.83 12.42 -6.22
CA ASP A 271 -4.34 13.54 -5.40
C ASP A 271 -5.03 13.66 -4.03
N VAL A 272 -6.19 13.03 -3.84
CA VAL A 272 -6.97 13.14 -2.59
C VAL A 272 -7.18 11.79 -1.93
N VAL A 273 -7.81 10.83 -2.61
CA VAL A 273 -8.17 9.55 -2.00
C VAL A 273 -6.92 8.68 -1.84
N TRP A 274 -6.17 8.46 -2.92
CA TRP A 274 -5.00 7.58 -2.90
C TRP A 274 -3.81 8.16 -2.18
N ALA A 275 -3.54 9.46 -2.36
CA ALA A 275 -2.50 10.15 -1.59
C ALA A 275 -2.75 10.07 -0.07
N ARG A 276 -4.00 10.23 0.37
CA ARG A 276 -4.36 10.10 1.79
C ARG A 276 -4.41 8.66 2.26
N LEU A 277 -4.86 7.71 1.43
CA LEU A 277 -4.83 6.28 1.76
C LEU A 277 -3.39 5.81 2.02
N ALA A 278 -2.44 6.21 1.18
CA ALA A 278 -1.02 5.97 1.43
C ALA A 278 -0.56 6.59 2.76
N GLY A 279 -0.98 7.83 3.05
CA GLY A 279 -0.71 8.48 4.34
C GLY A 279 -1.36 7.79 5.56
N MET A 280 -2.49 7.09 5.38
CA MET A 280 -3.13 6.32 6.44
C MET A 280 -2.32 5.08 6.86
N LEU A 281 -1.35 4.65 6.06
CA LEU A 281 -0.43 3.56 6.41
C LEU A 281 0.61 4.01 7.45
N THR A 282 0.95 5.29 7.49
CA THR A 282 1.87 5.90 8.48
C THR A 282 1.14 6.61 9.62
N PHE A 283 -0.20 6.52 9.69
CA PHE A 283 -0.96 7.25 10.69
C PHE A 283 -0.74 6.65 12.09
N GLU A 284 -0.09 7.44 12.94
CA GLU A 284 0.06 7.19 14.37
C GLU A 284 -0.86 8.14 15.14
N GLY A 285 -1.81 7.59 15.91
CA GLY A 285 -2.78 8.37 16.65
C GLY A 285 -3.90 7.51 17.22
N PHE A 286 -4.97 8.15 17.68
CA PHE A 286 -6.13 7.43 18.24
C PHE A 286 -6.84 6.60 17.16
N TRP A 287 -7.27 5.39 17.52
CA TRP A 287 -7.86 4.42 16.60
C TRP A 287 -9.17 4.94 15.97
N GLU A 288 -9.91 5.80 16.66
CA GLU A 288 -11.16 6.40 16.18
C GLU A 288 -10.92 7.37 15.03
N TYR A 289 -9.85 8.16 15.11
CA TYR A 289 -9.43 9.02 14.00
C TYR A 289 -8.89 8.20 12.82
N ARG A 290 -8.25 7.06 13.10
CA ARG A 290 -7.84 6.13 12.05
C ARG A 290 -9.05 5.62 11.26
N ILE A 291 -10.10 5.16 11.95
CA ILE A 291 -11.34 4.70 11.31
C ILE A 291 -12.05 5.85 10.58
N LEU A 292 -12.17 7.02 11.21
CA LEU A 292 -12.72 8.22 10.57
C LEU A 292 -12.00 8.52 9.24
N GLY A 293 -10.67 8.43 9.22
CA GLY A 293 -9.85 8.57 8.02
C GLY A 293 -10.30 7.63 6.91
N TYR A 294 -10.27 6.31 7.15
CA TYR A 294 -10.67 5.32 6.15
C TYR A 294 -12.13 5.48 5.67
N VAL A 295 -13.07 5.76 6.57
CA VAL A 295 -14.48 6.00 6.21
C VAL A 295 -14.61 7.24 5.32
N THR A 296 -13.88 8.30 5.63
CA THR A 296 -13.88 9.54 4.84
C THR A 296 -13.29 9.32 3.45
N LEU A 297 -12.27 8.46 3.32
CA LEU A 297 -11.70 8.08 2.02
C LEU A 297 -12.71 7.30 1.19
N LEU A 298 -13.43 6.35 1.79
CA LEU A 298 -14.50 5.63 1.10
C LEU A 298 -15.62 6.57 0.65
N ASP A 299 -16.07 7.50 1.51
CA ASP A 299 -17.09 8.51 1.15
C ASP A 299 -16.60 9.41 0.01
N GLY A 300 -15.34 9.85 0.07
CA GLY A 300 -14.71 10.64 -0.98
C GLY A 300 -14.58 9.91 -2.32
N TYR A 301 -14.30 8.61 -2.28
CA TYR A 301 -14.27 7.75 -3.47
C TYR A 301 -15.68 7.61 -4.08
N VAL A 302 -16.66 7.15 -3.30
CA VAL A 302 -18.02 6.91 -3.84
C VAL A 302 -18.71 8.20 -4.26
N SER A 303 -18.40 9.34 -3.63
CA SER A 303 -18.98 10.62 -4.02
C SER A 303 -18.49 11.16 -5.37
N LYS A 304 -17.32 10.71 -5.86
CA LYS A 304 -16.78 11.10 -7.18
C LYS A 304 -17.30 10.24 -8.33
N ASP A 305 -17.60 8.97 -8.06
CA ASP A 305 -17.97 7.97 -9.07
C ASP A 305 -19.46 7.63 -9.08
N PHE A 306 -20.08 7.60 -7.91
CA PHE A 306 -21.44 7.15 -7.74
C PHE A 306 -22.34 8.35 -7.44
N LYS A 307 -22.91 8.92 -8.50
CA LYS A 307 -24.06 9.81 -8.39
C LYS A 307 -25.29 8.93 -8.10
N ALA A 308 -25.49 8.54 -6.86
CA ALA A 308 -26.56 7.60 -6.54
C ALA A 308 -27.95 8.21 -6.77
N GLY A 309 -28.74 7.54 -7.62
CA GLY A 309 -30.21 7.53 -7.63
C GLY A 309 -30.94 8.83 -8.00
N PRO A 310 -32.27 8.77 -8.16
CA PRO A 310 -33.09 9.97 -8.27
C PRO A 310 -32.87 10.85 -7.03
N PRO A 311 -32.86 12.18 -7.18
CA PRO A 311 -32.63 13.11 -6.08
C PRO A 311 -33.52 12.79 -4.88
N VAL A 312 -32.90 12.52 -3.73
CA VAL A 312 -33.63 12.27 -2.49
C VAL A 312 -34.05 13.63 -1.94
N GLN A 313 -35.36 13.85 -1.85
CA GLN A 313 -35.89 15.05 -1.25
C GLN A 313 -35.73 14.99 0.27
N PRO A 314 -35.10 15.98 0.91
CA PRO A 314 -34.97 15.99 2.36
C PRO A 314 -36.31 16.36 2.99
N THR A 315 -37.03 15.33 3.44
CA THR A 315 -38.36 15.44 4.03
C THR A 315 -38.39 16.34 5.26
N ASP A 316 -37.34 16.35 6.08
CA ASP A 316 -37.33 17.11 7.33
C ASP A 316 -37.15 18.61 7.09
N ARG A 317 -36.22 18.99 6.19
CA ARG A 317 -36.05 20.40 5.79
C ARG A 317 -37.25 20.95 5.03
N LEU A 318 -37.91 20.10 4.23
CA LEU A 318 -39.16 20.48 3.56
C LEU A 318 -40.30 20.65 4.56
N LYS A 319 -40.41 19.80 5.59
CA LYS A 319 -41.39 19.98 6.68
C LYS A 319 -41.11 21.23 7.52
N GLU A 320 -39.85 21.52 7.81
CA GLU A 320 -39.44 22.75 8.50
C GLU A 320 -39.80 23.98 7.66
N LEU A 321 -39.52 23.95 6.36
CA LEU A 321 -39.91 25.03 5.44
C LEU A 321 -41.42 25.18 5.36
N GLU A 322 -42.17 24.08 5.27
CA GLU A 322 -43.64 24.08 5.25
C GLU A 322 -44.21 24.70 6.54
N THR A 323 -43.63 24.33 7.69
CA THR A 323 -44.00 24.89 9.01
C THR A 323 -43.67 26.38 9.09
N ALA A 324 -42.50 26.78 8.59
CA ALA A 324 -42.09 28.19 8.54
C ALA A 324 -42.98 29.02 7.61
N LEU A 325 -43.35 28.48 6.44
CA LEU A 325 -44.27 29.11 5.49
C LEU A 325 -45.68 29.27 6.07
N ALA A 326 -46.15 28.30 6.86
CA ALA A 326 -47.44 28.37 7.55
C ALA A 326 -47.48 29.46 8.63
N ALA A 327 -46.33 29.81 9.21
CA ALA A 327 -46.20 30.83 10.26
C ALA A 327 -46.06 32.28 9.73
N VAL A 328 -45.94 32.48 8.41
CA VAL A 328 -45.77 33.82 7.82
C VAL A 328 -47.06 34.64 7.91
N LYS A 329 -46.98 35.88 8.42
CA LYS A 329 -48.13 36.79 8.63
C LYS A 329 -48.97 37.03 7.37
N ARG A 330 -48.33 37.11 6.19
CA ARG A 330 -49.02 37.24 4.90
C ARG A 330 -49.06 35.87 4.24
N LYS A 331 -50.22 35.21 4.28
CA LYS A 331 -50.38 33.87 3.73
C LYS A 331 -50.19 33.88 2.21
N LEU A 332 -49.34 32.98 1.73
CA LEU A 332 -49.24 32.66 0.31
C LEU A 332 -50.54 32.00 -0.16
N THR A 333 -50.88 32.18 -1.44
CA THR A 333 -51.92 31.37 -2.06
C THR A 333 -51.45 29.91 -2.16
N LYS A 334 -52.39 28.95 -2.27
CA LYS A 334 -52.05 27.51 -2.42
C LYS A 334 -51.09 27.25 -3.58
N ALA A 335 -51.28 27.95 -4.71
CA ALA A 335 -50.41 27.82 -5.89
C ALA A 335 -48.99 28.36 -5.62
N GLN A 336 -48.85 29.48 -4.93
CA GLN A 336 -47.54 30.05 -4.57
C GLN A 336 -46.80 29.18 -3.55
N ALA A 337 -47.49 28.67 -2.53
CA ALA A 337 -46.90 27.74 -1.57
C ALA A 337 -46.40 26.46 -2.25
N ALA A 338 -47.20 25.89 -3.16
CA ALA A 338 -46.81 24.72 -3.95
C ALA A 338 -45.58 24.99 -4.85
N ALA A 339 -45.51 26.17 -5.48
CA ALA A 339 -44.36 26.57 -6.30
C ALA A 339 -43.08 26.74 -5.46
N VAL A 340 -43.17 27.37 -4.28
CA VAL A 340 -42.04 27.51 -3.35
C VAL A 340 -41.57 26.14 -2.85
N MET A 341 -42.50 25.25 -2.49
CA MET A 341 -42.16 23.89 -2.06
C MET A 341 -41.52 23.08 -3.18
N SER A 342 -41.97 23.24 -4.42
CA SER A 342 -41.38 22.58 -5.59
C SER A 342 -39.95 23.10 -5.87
N ALA A 343 -39.74 24.41 -5.82
CA ALA A 343 -38.40 25.00 -5.99
C ALA A 343 -37.46 24.58 -4.84
N ALA A 344 -37.93 24.63 -3.60
CA ALA A 344 -37.16 24.20 -2.44
C ALA A 344 -36.83 22.70 -2.50
N ALA A 345 -37.75 21.86 -2.97
CA ALA A 345 -37.52 20.44 -3.21
C ALA A 345 -36.42 20.19 -4.24
N GLN A 346 -36.33 21.01 -5.29
CA GLN A 346 -35.26 20.94 -6.28
C GLN A 346 -33.92 21.48 -5.74
N ILE A 347 -33.94 22.52 -4.92
CA ILE A 347 -32.73 23.11 -4.32
C ILE A 347 -32.16 22.20 -3.23
N PHE A 348 -33.03 21.62 -2.40
CA PHE A 348 -32.64 20.76 -1.29
C PHE A 348 -32.41 19.31 -1.72
N ALA A 349 -32.83 18.93 -2.93
CA ALA A 349 -32.49 17.65 -3.51
C ALA A 349 -30.98 17.40 -3.44
N SER A 350 -30.60 16.37 -2.68
CA SER A 350 -29.20 15.98 -2.54
C SER A 350 -28.87 14.82 -3.48
N THR A 351 -27.63 14.79 -3.96
CA THR A 351 -27.08 13.72 -4.81
C THR A 351 -26.77 12.48 -3.97
N GLY A 352 -27.81 11.78 -3.50
CA GLY A 352 -27.70 10.52 -2.76
C GLY A 352 -27.00 10.63 -1.40
N THR A 353 -27.41 9.81 -0.44
CA THR A 353 -26.71 9.69 0.84
C THR A 353 -25.45 8.84 0.69
N PHE A 354 -24.46 9.00 1.59
CA PHE A 354 -23.28 8.12 1.62
C PHE A 354 -23.67 6.63 1.61
N ALA A 355 -24.71 6.25 2.34
CA ALA A 355 -25.23 4.88 2.34
C ALA A 355 -25.70 4.45 0.94
N SER A 356 -26.51 5.25 0.24
CA SER A 356 -26.99 4.91 -1.10
C SER A 356 -25.87 4.81 -2.14
N LYS A 357 -24.83 5.64 -2.02
CA LYS A 357 -23.64 5.59 -2.90
C LYS A 357 -22.79 4.36 -2.62
N PHE A 358 -22.65 4.01 -1.34
CA PHE A 358 -21.99 2.80 -0.91
C PHE A 358 -22.72 1.55 -1.41
N ASP A 359 -24.05 1.50 -1.28
CA ASP A 359 -24.85 0.37 -1.78
C ASP A 359 -24.70 0.22 -3.31
N ALA A 360 -24.69 1.34 -4.06
CA ALA A 360 -24.44 1.33 -5.50
C ALA A 360 -23.03 0.84 -5.85
N LEU A 361 -22.01 1.23 -5.07
CA LEU A 361 -20.67 0.67 -5.20
C LEU A 361 -20.69 -0.84 -5.00
N MET A 362 -21.19 -1.32 -3.86
CA MET A 362 -21.19 -2.75 -3.53
C MET A 362 -21.94 -3.60 -4.56
N ALA A 363 -23.02 -3.07 -5.15
CA ALA A 363 -23.76 -3.73 -6.23
C ALA A 363 -22.98 -3.79 -7.55
N SER A 364 -22.04 -2.87 -7.79
CA SER A 364 -21.20 -2.84 -8.99
C SER A 364 -19.95 -3.73 -8.89
N LEU A 365 -19.56 -4.13 -7.68
CA LEU A 365 -18.36 -4.94 -7.46
C LEU A 365 -18.62 -6.43 -7.75
N ASP A 366 -17.53 -7.12 -8.07
CA ASP A 366 -17.52 -8.58 -8.20
C ASP A 366 -17.94 -9.23 -6.88
N GLN A 367 -18.95 -10.10 -6.95
CA GLN A 367 -19.57 -10.68 -5.77
C GLN A 367 -18.64 -11.67 -5.04
N ASP A 368 -17.71 -12.30 -5.75
CA ASP A 368 -16.70 -13.15 -5.12
C ASP A 368 -15.77 -12.31 -4.26
N VAL A 369 -15.36 -11.14 -4.75
CA VAL A 369 -14.50 -10.22 -3.98
C VAL A 369 -15.23 -9.67 -2.76
N VAL A 370 -16.48 -9.25 -2.92
CA VAL A 370 -17.31 -8.79 -1.79
C VAL A 370 -17.43 -9.88 -0.73
N LYS A 371 -17.65 -11.13 -1.14
CA LYS A 371 -17.77 -12.27 -0.24
C LYS A 371 -16.44 -12.59 0.45
N VAL A 372 -15.31 -12.63 -0.27
CA VAL A 372 -13.99 -12.85 0.34
C VAL A 372 -13.65 -11.77 1.37
N ILE A 373 -13.80 -10.49 1.02
CA ILE A 373 -13.52 -9.37 1.95
C ILE A 373 -14.47 -9.44 3.16
N SER A 374 -15.69 -9.94 2.95
CA SER A 374 -16.70 -10.13 4.00
C SER A 374 -17.09 -8.82 4.70
N PHE A 375 -17.06 -7.69 4.00
CA PHE A 375 -17.49 -6.41 4.56
C PHE A 375 -19.01 -6.23 4.44
N THR A 376 -19.74 -6.29 5.55
CA THR A 376 -21.22 -6.36 5.55
C THR A 376 -21.88 -4.98 5.71
N SER A 377 -23.18 -4.89 5.38
CA SER A 377 -23.98 -3.68 5.67
C SER A 377 -24.05 -3.35 7.17
N ALA A 378 -23.94 -4.36 8.05
CA ALA A 378 -23.87 -4.14 9.49
C ALA A 378 -22.54 -3.49 9.89
N ASP A 379 -21.43 -3.92 9.28
CA ASP A 379 -20.11 -3.31 9.48
C ASP A 379 -20.11 -1.85 9.00
N PHE A 380 -20.69 -1.57 7.83
CA PHE A 380 -20.88 -0.22 7.31
C PHE A 380 -21.64 0.68 8.31
N LYS A 381 -22.77 0.20 8.85
CA LYS A 381 -23.55 0.95 9.85
C LYS A 381 -22.73 1.27 11.10
N ARG A 382 -21.89 0.34 11.57
CA ARG A 382 -21.02 0.55 12.74
C ARG A 382 -19.97 1.63 12.50
N ILE A 383 -19.24 1.57 11.39
CA ILE A 383 -18.21 2.57 11.08
C ILE A 383 -18.81 3.94 10.76
N LYS A 384 -19.97 3.98 10.10
CA LYS A 384 -20.68 5.25 9.84
C LYS A 384 -21.14 5.89 11.16
N LYS A 385 -21.69 5.10 12.08
CA LYS A 385 -22.07 5.61 13.41
C LYS A 385 -20.86 6.16 14.16
N LEU A 386 -19.73 5.46 14.14
CA LEU A 386 -18.50 5.95 14.77
C LEU A 386 -18.02 7.26 14.12
N ARG A 387 -17.99 7.32 12.78
CA ARG A 387 -17.66 8.54 12.03
C ARG A 387 -18.52 9.72 12.49
N ASP A 388 -19.83 9.52 12.57
CA ASP A 388 -20.78 10.56 12.98
C ASP A 388 -20.52 11.01 14.43
N GLN A 389 -20.24 10.07 15.34
CA GLN A 389 -19.91 10.40 16.74
C GLN A 389 -18.61 11.21 16.84
N VAL A 390 -17.54 10.78 16.18
CA VAL A 390 -16.23 11.46 16.22
C VAL A 390 -16.32 12.84 15.57
N ALA A 391 -16.97 12.95 14.41
CA ALA A 391 -17.13 14.22 13.69
C ALA A 391 -17.93 15.27 14.46
N HIS A 392 -18.84 14.83 15.35
CA HIS A 392 -19.63 15.71 16.21
C HIS A 392 -19.09 15.81 17.65
N ALA A 393 -17.88 15.31 17.91
CA ALA A 393 -17.25 15.29 19.25
C ALA A 393 -18.16 14.68 20.34
N LEU A 394 -18.98 13.71 19.96
CA LEU A 394 -19.88 13.00 20.87
C LEU A 394 -19.10 11.91 21.63
N ALA A 395 -19.57 11.61 22.84
CA ALA A 395 -19.03 10.51 23.62
C ALA A 395 -19.11 9.19 22.84
N ILE A 396 -17.96 8.52 22.71
CA ILE A 396 -17.83 7.26 21.98
C ILE A 396 -18.36 6.16 22.87
N SER A 397 -19.45 5.52 22.45
CA SER A 397 -20.19 4.54 23.25
C SER A 397 -19.58 3.12 23.25
N TYR A 398 -18.39 2.94 22.67
CA TYR A 398 -17.75 1.63 22.51
C TYR A 398 -16.95 1.27 23.76
N LYS A 399 -17.09 0.02 24.21
CA LYS A 399 -16.30 -0.54 25.32
C LYS A 399 -15.01 -1.16 24.78
N SER A 400 -14.07 -1.46 25.67
CA SER A 400 -12.82 -2.16 25.30
C SER A 400 -13.08 -3.49 24.55
N SER A 401 -14.16 -4.20 24.90
CA SER A 401 -14.59 -5.43 24.20
C SER A 401 -14.96 -5.22 22.72
N ASP A 402 -15.30 -4.00 22.33
CA ASP A 402 -15.70 -3.68 20.96
C ASP A 402 -14.50 -3.35 20.05
N LEU A 403 -13.31 -3.14 20.63
CA LEU A 403 -12.11 -2.73 19.88
C LEU A 403 -11.67 -3.78 18.86
N THR A 404 -11.55 -5.04 19.26
CA THR A 404 -11.11 -6.11 18.34
C THR A 404 -12.04 -6.27 17.14
N PRO A 405 -13.39 -6.38 17.31
CA PRO A 405 -14.31 -6.36 16.19
C PRO A 405 -14.20 -5.09 15.32
N MET A 406 -14.01 -3.91 15.91
CA MET A 406 -13.87 -2.66 15.17
C MET A 406 -12.59 -2.61 14.34
N LEU A 407 -11.47 -3.11 14.85
CA LEU A 407 -10.22 -3.22 14.11
C LEU A 407 -10.36 -4.19 12.93
N ALA A 408 -11.04 -5.34 13.11
CA ALA A 408 -11.31 -6.26 12.01
C ALA A 408 -12.21 -5.62 10.93
N ILE A 409 -13.21 -4.82 11.33
CA ILE A 409 -14.03 -4.04 10.38
C ILE A 409 -13.17 -3.03 9.60
N MET A 410 -12.29 -2.30 10.31
CA MET A 410 -11.37 -1.35 9.68
C MET A 410 -10.46 -2.03 8.67
N ASN A 411 -9.91 -3.20 8.99
CA ASN A 411 -9.03 -3.94 8.08
C ASN A 411 -9.78 -4.44 6.84
N ARG A 412 -11.02 -4.94 6.99
CA ARG A 412 -11.88 -5.26 5.83
C ARG A 412 -12.20 -4.03 4.96
N LEU A 413 -12.39 -2.87 5.57
CA LEU A 413 -12.53 -1.60 4.84
C LEU A 413 -11.24 -1.22 4.10
N THR A 414 -10.07 -1.41 4.71
CA THR A 414 -8.77 -1.17 4.05
C THR A 414 -8.58 -2.14 2.87
N LEU A 415 -8.97 -3.42 3.00
CA LEU A 415 -8.96 -4.38 1.90
C LEU A 415 -9.89 -3.93 0.76
N LEU A 416 -11.09 -3.44 1.07
CA LEU A 416 -12.00 -2.89 0.08
C LEU A 416 -11.36 -1.71 -0.67
N LEU A 417 -10.78 -0.75 0.04
CA LEU A 417 -10.08 0.39 -0.58
C LEU A 417 -8.87 -0.04 -1.41
N THR A 418 -8.14 -1.07 -0.96
CA THR A 418 -7.01 -1.67 -1.70
C THR A 418 -7.49 -2.31 -3.01
N TYR A 419 -8.61 -3.03 -2.97
CA TYR A 419 -9.20 -3.61 -4.17
C TYR A 419 -9.70 -2.53 -5.16
N LEU A 420 -10.34 -1.47 -4.66
CA LEU A 420 -10.76 -0.34 -5.51
C LEU A 420 -9.56 0.34 -6.17
N PHE A 421 -8.46 0.50 -5.43
CA PHE A 421 -7.20 0.98 -5.99
C PHE A 421 -6.68 0.06 -7.09
N PHE A 422 -6.68 -1.27 -6.88
CA PHE A 422 -6.25 -2.26 -7.88
C PHE A 422 -7.03 -2.11 -9.19
N LEU A 423 -8.36 -2.05 -9.11
CA LEU A 423 -9.21 -1.84 -10.28
C LEU A 423 -8.85 -0.55 -11.02
N GLU A 424 -8.59 0.54 -10.29
CA GLU A 424 -8.26 1.82 -10.89
C GLU A 424 -6.88 1.83 -11.57
N VAL A 425 -5.89 1.13 -11.01
CA VAL A 425 -4.57 0.96 -11.67
C VAL A 425 -4.53 -0.18 -12.68
N GLY A 426 -5.66 -0.89 -12.88
CA GLY A 426 -5.80 -1.93 -13.89
C GLY A 426 -5.31 -3.32 -13.49
N LEU A 427 -5.15 -3.58 -12.19
CA LEU A 427 -4.97 -4.92 -11.66
C LEU A 427 -6.34 -5.57 -11.45
N ASP A 428 -6.47 -6.83 -11.85
CA ASP A 428 -7.74 -7.56 -11.79
C ASP A 428 -7.97 -8.26 -10.43
N LYS A 429 -9.13 -8.91 -10.32
CA LYS A 429 -9.52 -9.66 -9.12
C LYS A 429 -8.64 -10.89 -8.87
N ASP A 430 -8.07 -11.49 -9.91
CA ASP A 430 -7.25 -12.70 -9.75
C ASP A 430 -5.91 -12.33 -9.12
N VAL A 431 -5.33 -11.19 -9.51
CA VAL A 431 -4.18 -10.58 -8.80
C VAL A 431 -4.53 -10.33 -7.34
N PHE A 432 -5.68 -9.73 -7.06
CA PHE A 432 -6.13 -9.46 -5.70
C PHE A 432 -6.28 -10.74 -4.85
N PHE A 433 -6.89 -11.80 -5.39
CA PHE A 433 -7.03 -13.07 -4.70
C PHE A 433 -5.67 -13.74 -4.44
N ARG A 434 -4.74 -13.73 -5.41
CA ARG A 434 -3.38 -14.25 -5.18
C ARG A 434 -2.64 -13.50 -4.08
N CYS A 435 -2.85 -12.18 -3.96
CA CYS A 435 -2.29 -11.39 -2.87
C CYS A 435 -2.87 -11.82 -1.51
N LEU A 436 -4.19 -12.06 -1.46
CA LEU A 436 -4.86 -12.57 -0.27
C LEU A 436 -4.52 -14.03 0.08
N ASP A 437 -4.01 -14.82 -0.86
CA ASP A 437 -3.57 -16.20 -0.60
C ASP A 437 -2.25 -16.25 0.20
N ARG A 438 -1.54 -15.13 0.32
CA ARG A 438 -0.26 -15.05 1.04
C ARG A 438 -0.48 -14.88 2.55
N PRO A 439 -0.06 -15.85 3.38
CA PRO A 439 -0.51 -15.92 4.76
C PRO A 439 0.09 -14.88 5.71
N ARG A 440 1.18 -14.21 5.31
CA ARG A 440 2.02 -13.38 6.20
C ARG A 440 1.78 -11.87 6.10
N ASN A 441 0.90 -11.42 5.21
CA ASN A 441 0.52 -10.02 5.18
C ASN A 441 -0.38 -9.68 6.39
N GLN A 442 0.00 -8.65 7.16
CA GLN A 442 -0.72 -8.27 8.38
C GLN A 442 -2.17 -7.88 8.08
N LEU A 443 -2.42 -7.12 7.01
CA LEU A 443 -3.77 -6.71 6.64
C LEU A 443 -4.68 -7.93 6.41
N ARG A 444 -4.21 -8.96 5.73
CA ARG A 444 -4.93 -10.25 5.60
C ARG A 444 -5.19 -10.89 6.97
N MET A 445 -4.13 -11.10 7.76
CA MET A 445 -4.19 -11.86 9.02
C MET A 445 -5.22 -11.32 10.02
N VAL A 446 -5.43 -10.00 10.05
CA VAL A 446 -6.32 -9.35 11.02
C VAL A 446 -7.65 -8.85 10.42
N SER A 447 -7.96 -9.24 9.18
CA SER A 447 -9.21 -8.87 8.51
C SER A 447 -10.36 -9.87 8.73
N ASN A 448 -10.09 -11.11 9.16
CA ASN A 448 -11.10 -12.18 9.21
C ASN A 448 -11.85 -12.34 7.86
N ILE A 449 -11.10 -12.49 6.77
CA ILE A 449 -11.67 -12.75 5.44
C ILE A 449 -12.38 -14.11 5.39
N ASP A 450 -13.25 -14.32 4.41
CA ASP A 450 -13.82 -15.64 4.11
C ASP A 450 -12.76 -16.50 3.38
N GLU A 451 -11.85 -17.09 4.16
CA GLU A 451 -10.78 -17.97 3.66
C GLU A 451 -11.35 -19.18 2.90
N VAL A 452 -12.50 -19.70 3.33
CA VAL A 452 -13.15 -20.84 2.67
C VAL A 452 -13.59 -20.45 1.26
N HIS A 453 -14.21 -19.27 1.09
CA HIS A 453 -14.59 -18.80 -0.24
C HIS A 453 -13.38 -18.44 -1.09
N LEU A 454 -12.34 -17.82 -0.52
CA LEU A 454 -11.08 -17.54 -1.21
C LEU A 454 -10.44 -18.83 -1.76
N HIS A 455 -10.29 -19.85 -0.92
CA HIS A 455 -9.69 -21.12 -1.34
C HIS A 455 -10.59 -21.86 -2.33
N ARG A 456 -11.92 -21.68 -2.28
CA ARG A 456 -12.82 -22.25 -3.29
C ARG A 456 -12.57 -21.68 -4.67
N ILE A 457 -12.20 -20.40 -4.76
CA ILE A 457 -11.85 -19.72 -6.02
C ILE A 457 -10.46 -20.18 -6.49
N LEU A 458 -9.47 -20.15 -5.60
CA LEU A 458 -8.07 -20.37 -5.98
C LEU A 458 -7.65 -21.84 -6.08
N ARG A 459 -8.27 -22.72 -5.30
CA ARG A 459 -7.90 -24.13 -5.11
C ARG A 459 -9.14 -25.02 -5.07
N PRO A 460 -10.00 -25.01 -6.12
CA PRO A 460 -11.28 -25.72 -6.13
C PRO A 460 -11.13 -27.24 -5.96
N ASP A 461 -9.97 -27.79 -6.35
CA ASP A 461 -9.58 -29.19 -6.21
C ASP A 461 -9.37 -29.65 -4.76
N THR A 462 -9.33 -28.71 -3.81
CA THR A 462 -9.25 -29.00 -2.37
C THR A 462 -10.60 -29.20 -1.70
N PHE A 463 -11.71 -29.05 -2.44
CA PHE A 463 -13.08 -29.18 -1.93
C PHE A 463 -13.70 -30.53 -2.29
N PHE A 464 -14.15 -31.25 -1.26
CA PHE A 464 -14.59 -32.62 -1.35
C PHE A 464 -16.02 -32.78 -0.82
N ARG A 465 -16.92 -33.23 -1.69
CA ARG A 465 -18.30 -33.54 -1.29
C ARG A 465 -18.35 -34.87 -0.54
N VAL A 466 -18.95 -34.84 0.64
CA VAL A 466 -19.16 -36.00 1.51
C VAL A 466 -20.60 -36.04 2.02
N THR A 467 -21.04 -37.20 2.50
CA THR A 467 -22.32 -37.31 3.21
C THR A 467 -22.23 -36.68 4.60
N ALA A 468 -23.33 -36.20 5.16
CA ALA A 468 -23.38 -35.65 6.53
C ALA A 468 -22.80 -36.62 7.57
N LYS A 469 -23.06 -37.93 7.43
CA LYS A 469 -22.49 -38.98 8.29
C LYS A 469 -20.97 -39.05 8.20
N GLN A 470 -20.40 -38.87 7.01
CA GLN A 470 -18.94 -38.84 6.82
C GLN A 470 -18.33 -37.55 7.36
N LEU A 471 -19.00 -36.41 7.15
CA LEU A 471 -18.57 -35.12 7.69
C LEU A 471 -18.50 -35.16 9.22
N ASP A 472 -19.49 -35.75 9.89
CA ASP A 472 -19.49 -35.97 11.34
C ASP A 472 -18.30 -36.81 11.83
N VAL A 473 -17.90 -37.83 11.06
CA VAL A 473 -16.71 -38.64 11.37
C VAL A 473 -15.45 -37.80 11.25
N ILE A 474 -15.35 -36.94 10.23
CA ILE A 474 -14.23 -36.03 10.02
C ILE A 474 -14.14 -35.04 11.18
N LYS A 475 -15.23 -34.34 11.51
CA LYS A 475 -15.31 -33.38 12.62
C LYS A 475 -14.83 -33.95 13.95
N LYS A 476 -15.28 -35.16 14.29
CA LYS A 476 -14.89 -35.84 15.53
C LYS A 476 -13.41 -36.23 15.57
N ARG A 477 -12.77 -36.40 14.41
CA ARG A 477 -11.38 -36.92 14.28
C ARG A 477 -10.35 -35.86 13.92
N ASN A 478 -10.76 -34.76 13.28
CA ASN A 478 -9.91 -33.63 12.87
C ASN A 478 -9.08 -33.11 14.06
N ARG A 479 -9.70 -33.04 15.25
CA ARG A 479 -9.02 -32.62 16.49
C ARG A 479 -7.90 -33.55 17.00
N ARG A 480 -7.72 -34.74 16.40
CA ARG A 480 -6.82 -35.80 16.92
C ARG A 480 -5.80 -36.31 15.91
N LEU A 481 -5.84 -35.89 14.64
CA LEU A 481 -4.99 -36.43 13.57
C LEU A 481 -4.31 -35.29 12.80
N PHE A 482 -2.99 -35.41 12.59
CA PHE A 482 -2.21 -34.37 11.90
C PHE A 482 -2.44 -34.40 10.37
N THR A 483 -2.65 -35.60 9.79
CA THR A 483 -2.91 -35.81 8.35
C THR A 483 -3.81 -37.04 8.12
N PRO A 484 -5.16 -36.91 8.15
CA PRO A 484 -6.08 -38.01 7.83
C PRO A 484 -5.96 -38.49 6.38
N CYS A 485 -6.19 -39.80 6.18
CA CYS A 485 -6.24 -40.44 4.87
C CYS A 485 -7.69 -40.75 4.46
N PHE A 486 -8.02 -40.46 3.21
CA PHE A 486 -9.30 -40.73 2.58
C PHE A 486 -9.11 -41.62 1.35
N VAL A 487 -10.08 -42.49 1.11
CA VAL A 487 -10.15 -43.35 -0.06
C VAL A 487 -11.23 -42.82 -0.98
N GLN A 488 -10.87 -42.53 -2.21
CA GLN A 488 -11.78 -42.20 -3.29
C GLN A 488 -12.10 -43.47 -4.07
N ASP A 489 -13.37 -43.86 -4.07
CA ASP A 489 -13.82 -45.01 -4.86
C ASP A 489 -13.89 -44.67 -6.37
N ARG A 490 -14.10 -45.69 -7.22
CA ARG A 490 -14.23 -45.52 -8.67
C ARG A 490 -15.40 -44.64 -9.12
N ARG A 491 -16.32 -44.27 -8.21
CA ARG A 491 -17.42 -43.34 -8.45
C ARG A 491 -17.11 -41.93 -7.92
N GLY A 492 -15.87 -41.68 -7.51
CA GLY A 492 -15.40 -40.41 -6.96
C GLY A 492 -15.82 -40.17 -5.51
N ARG A 493 -16.45 -41.15 -4.83
CA ARG A 493 -16.94 -40.95 -3.46
C ARG A 493 -15.80 -41.13 -2.46
N LEU A 494 -15.64 -40.15 -1.59
CA LEU A 494 -14.63 -40.18 -0.55
C LEU A 494 -15.14 -40.86 0.71
N SER A 495 -14.27 -41.65 1.32
CA SER A 495 -14.51 -42.31 2.60
C SER A 495 -13.26 -42.26 3.45
N TYR A 496 -13.41 -41.95 4.74
CA TYR A 496 -12.28 -41.92 5.66
C TYR A 496 -11.69 -43.32 5.86
N SER A 497 -10.37 -43.47 5.75
CA SER A 497 -9.66 -44.73 5.99
C SER A 497 -8.88 -44.69 7.31
N LEU A 498 -9.35 -45.47 8.30
CA LEU A 498 -8.67 -45.60 9.59
C LEU A 498 -7.33 -46.33 9.46
N SER A 499 -7.26 -47.34 8.61
CA SER A 499 -6.04 -48.15 8.43
C SER A 499 -4.90 -47.32 7.86
N TYR A 500 -5.14 -46.61 6.76
CA TYR A 500 -4.12 -45.75 6.15
C TYR A 500 -3.76 -44.56 7.04
N SER A 501 -4.74 -43.95 7.71
CA SER A 501 -4.46 -42.85 8.65
C SER A 501 -3.56 -43.29 9.81
N LYS A 502 -3.81 -44.48 10.39
CA LYS A 502 -2.95 -45.03 11.44
C LYS A 502 -1.55 -45.34 10.94
N ARG A 503 -1.45 -46.02 9.79
CA ARG A 503 -0.15 -46.36 9.18
C ARG A 503 0.68 -45.12 8.87
N LEU A 504 0.06 -44.08 8.32
CA LEU A 504 0.76 -42.82 8.06
C LEU A 504 1.22 -42.16 9.36
N GLN A 505 0.37 -42.12 10.39
CA GLN A 505 0.73 -41.58 11.70
C GLN A 505 1.90 -42.35 12.35
N GLU A 506 1.92 -43.67 12.25
CA GLU A 506 3.00 -44.52 12.75
C GLU A 506 4.33 -44.21 12.04
N THR A 507 4.32 -44.07 10.71
CA THR A 507 5.54 -43.70 9.94
C THR A 507 6.06 -42.29 10.27
N ILE A 508 5.16 -41.32 10.47
CA ILE A 508 5.51 -39.96 10.90
C ILE A 508 6.13 -39.99 12.30
N THR A 509 5.51 -40.72 13.23
CA THR A 509 5.98 -40.83 14.63
C THR A 509 7.34 -41.53 14.70
N ALA A 510 7.58 -42.51 13.83
CA ALA A 510 8.85 -43.20 13.70
C ALA A 510 9.95 -42.37 12.99
N LYS A 511 9.67 -41.11 12.62
CA LYS A 511 10.57 -40.21 11.87
C LYS A 511 11.08 -40.80 10.55
N ILE A 512 10.30 -41.68 9.93
CA ILE A 512 10.65 -42.23 8.62
C ILE A 512 10.41 -41.13 7.59
N GLY A 513 11.49 -40.66 6.95
CA GLY A 513 11.44 -39.70 5.84
C GLY A 513 10.67 -40.24 4.64
N GLY A 514 10.45 -39.41 3.63
CA GLY A 514 9.80 -39.82 2.38
C GLY A 514 8.37 -39.32 2.19
N HIS A 515 7.90 -39.44 0.96
CA HIS A 515 6.59 -38.94 0.54
C HIS A 515 5.45 -39.83 1.06
N PRO A 516 4.20 -39.32 1.16
CA PRO A 516 3.07 -40.11 1.65
C PRO A 516 2.84 -41.45 0.91
N TYR A 517 3.10 -41.51 -0.39
CA TYR A 517 2.95 -42.75 -1.17
C TYR A 517 3.96 -43.83 -0.77
N GLU A 518 5.21 -43.46 -0.47
CA GLU A 518 6.26 -44.38 0.02
C GLU A 518 5.88 -44.95 1.38
N ARG A 519 5.41 -44.10 2.29
CA ARG A 519 4.99 -44.49 3.65
C ARG A 519 3.80 -45.45 3.64
N LEU A 520 2.89 -45.27 2.68
CA LEU A 520 1.72 -46.11 2.50
C LEU A 520 1.98 -47.36 1.65
N GLY A 521 3.11 -47.41 0.93
CA GLY A 521 3.43 -48.49 -0.01
C GLY A 521 2.45 -48.54 -1.18
N LEU A 522 2.10 -47.37 -1.72
CA LEU A 522 1.14 -47.21 -2.83
C LEU A 522 1.82 -46.55 -4.03
N PRO A 523 1.30 -46.76 -5.26
CA PRO A 523 1.76 -46.03 -6.45
C PRO A 523 1.64 -44.51 -6.23
N LYS A 524 2.63 -43.76 -6.73
CA LYS A 524 2.67 -42.29 -6.58
C LYS A 524 1.44 -41.64 -7.20
N GLU A 525 0.98 -42.17 -8.33
CA GLU A 525 -0.16 -41.69 -9.10
C GLU A 525 -1.48 -41.86 -8.34
N ALA A 526 -1.57 -42.86 -7.46
CA ALA A 526 -2.76 -43.16 -6.69
C ALA A 526 -2.86 -42.36 -5.38
N VAL A 527 -1.87 -41.52 -5.05
CA VAL A 527 -1.79 -40.83 -3.76
C VAL A 527 -1.53 -39.34 -3.96
N SER A 528 -2.53 -38.54 -3.60
CA SER A 528 -2.45 -37.09 -3.62
C SER A 528 -2.34 -36.54 -2.19
N TYR A 529 -1.35 -35.70 -1.94
CA TYR A 529 -1.27 -34.92 -0.71
C TYR A 529 -1.91 -33.56 -0.92
N VAL A 530 -2.88 -33.23 -0.08
CA VAL A 530 -3.61 -31.96 -0.10
C VAL A 530 -3.21 -31.17 1.14
N GLY A 531 -2.57 -30.03 0.91
CA GLY A 531 -2.05 -29.16 1.96
C GLY A 531 -3.14 -28.62 2.86
N GLU A 532 -4.28 -28.17 2.35
CA GLU A 532 -5.44 -27.77 3.15
C GLU A 532 -6.68 -28.29 2.45
N ALA A 533 -7.49 -29.10 3.11
CA ALA A 533 -8.61 -29.81 2.51
C ALA A 533 -9.94 -29.41 3.13
N TYR A 534 -10.96 -29.22 2.32
CA TYR A 534 -12.30 -28.83 2.74
C TYR A 534 -13.28 -29.95 2.44
N PHE A 535 -13.98 -30.44 3.46
CA PHE A 535 -15.01 -31.46 3.32
C PHE A 535 -16.37 -30.83 3.54
N GLU A 536 -17.29 -31.01 2.59
CA GLU A 536 -18.61 -30.37 2.64
C GLU A 536 -19.76 -31.34 2.42
N ASP A 537 -20.83 -31.11 3.17
CA ASP A 537 -22.17 -31.61 2.82
C ASP A 537 -23.01 -30.45 2.27
N ALA A 538 -24.33 -30.66 2.11
CA ALA A 538 -25.23 -29.63 1.57
C ALA A 538 -25.37 -28.37 2.46
N THR A 539 -24.90 -28.42 3.71
CA THR A 539 -25.17 -27.41 4.75
C THR A 539 -23.94 -26.94 5.52
N GLN A 540 -22.87 -27.73 5.54
CA GLN A 540 -21.72 -27.52 6.42
C GLN A 540 -20.42 -27.81 5.69
N THR A 541 -19.37 -27.07 6.06
CA THR A 541 -18.00 -27.27 5.60
C THR A 541 -17.08 -27.46 6.81
N GLU A 542 -16.16 -28.40 6.73
CA GLU A 542 -15.11 -28.64 7.74
C GLU A 542 -13.75 -28.59 7.04
N SER A 543 -12.82 -27.79 7.55
CA SER A 543 -11.45 -27.72 7.05
C SER A 543 -10.51 -28.64 7.81
N VAL A 544 -9.54 -29.22 7.11
CA VAL A 544 -8.49 -30.07 7.67
C VAL A 544 -7.14 -29.54 7.20
N HIS A 545 -6.21 -29.33 8.13
CA HIS A 545 -4.90 -28.74 7.86
C HIS A 545 -4.00 -29.57 6.93
N SER A 546 -4.31 -30.83 6.66
CA SER A 546 -3.71 -31.59 5.55
C SER A 546 -4.49 -32.89 5.37
N ALA A 547 -4.55 -33.44 4.16
CA ALA A 547 -5.17 -34.72 3.90
C ALA A 547 -4.41 -35.51 2.84
N VAL A 548 -4.46 -36.83 2.93
CA VAL A 548 -4.00 -37.73 1.87
C VAL A 548 -5.22 -38.36 1.21
N ILE A 549 -5.35 -38.18 -0.11
CA ILE A 549 -6.40 -38.78 -0.93
C ILE A 549 -5.81 -39.95 -1.70
N ILE A 550 -6.42 -41.12 -1.54
CA ILE A 550 -6.00 -42.37 -2.19
C ILE A 550 -7.04 -42.74 -3.23
N ASP A 551 -6.67 -42.70 -4.50
CA ASP A 551 -7.56 -43.02 -5.61
C ASP A 551 -7.51 -44.52 -5.95
N TYR A 552 -8.58 -45.24 -5.59
CA TYR A 552 -8.68 -46.68 -5.84
C TYR A 552 -8.91 -47.02 -7.32
N SER A 553 -9.23 -46.03 -8.17
CA SER A 553 -9.29 -46.27 -9.61
C SER A 553 -7.89 -46.45 -10.22
N LEU A 554 -6.84 -46.00 -9.53
CA LEU A 554 -5.45 -46.03 -9.97
C LEU A 554 -4.63 -47.15 -9.29
N LEU A 555 -5.24 -47.96 -8.43
CA LEU A 555 -4.58 -49.11 -7.82
C LEU A 555 -4.64 -50.33 -8.75
N PRO A 556 -3.59 -51.18 -8.79
CA PRO A 556 -3.62 -52.45 -9.50
C PRO A 556 -4.79 -53.31 -8.99
N ALA A 557 -5.49 -53.97 -9.92
CA ALA A 557 -6.67 -54.78 -9.63
C ALA A 557 -6.37 -55.99 -8.74
#